data_AF-A0A972W4W3-F1
#
_entry.id   AF-A0A972W4W3-F1
#
_cell.length_a   1.000
_cell.length_b   1.000
_cell.length_c   1.000
_cell.angle_alpha   90.00
_cell.angle_beta   90.00
_cell.angle_gamma   90.00
#
_symmetry.space_group_name_H-M   'P 1'
#
loop_
_entity.id
_entity.type
_entity.pdbx_description
1 polymer ?
#
loop_
_entity_poly.entity_id
_entity_poly.type
_entity_poly.pdbx_seq_one_letter_code
_entity_poly.pdbx_strand_id
1 'polypeptide(L)'
;MSKLFFWIVLLPLAAVIVVFSINNRTEVVLDLWPLGVMSAPVPVFAVMLVSIVAGFLAGGVAAWNSAGRTRRRARAEARRADQAERDLASAQTRINDLQAAAQPPDADPVRSLPSNAA
;
A
#
# COMPACT_ATOMS: atom_id res chain seq x y z
N MET A 1 3.92 -13.94 10.38
CA MET A 1 4.73 -13.45 11.52
C MET A 1 4.11 -12.27 12.27
N SER A 2 3.23 -11.45 11.66
CA SER A 2 2.61 -10.28 12.32
C SER A 2 1.77 -10.58 13.56
N LYS A 3 1.09 -11.74 13.61
CA LYS A 3 0.21 -12.09 14.74
C LYS A 3 0.99 -12.25 16.06
N LEU A 4 2.21 -12.79 16.03
CA LEU A 4 2.99 -13.00 17.24
C LEU A 4 3.43 -11.67 17.86
N PHE A 5 3.96 -10.75 17.05
CA PHE A 5 4.31 -9.40 17.47
C PHE A 5 3.11 -8.62 17.98
N PHE A 6 1.95 -8.77 17.32
CA PHE A 6 0.71 -8.16 17.80
C PHE A 6 0.34 -8.61 19.20
N TRP A 7 0.39 -9.92 19.49
CA TRP A 7 0.12 -10.44 20.84
C TRP A 7 1.16 -10.02 21.86
N ILE A 8 2.44 -9.94 21.46
CA ILE A 8 3.52 -9.47 22.34
C ILE A 8 3.35 -8.02 22.78
N VAL A 9 2.72 -7.18 21.94
CA VAL A 9 2.44 -5.78 22.30
C VAL A 9 1.08 -5.65 22.98
N LEU A 10 0.05 -6.32 22.47
CA LEU A 10 -1.32 -6.18 22.96
C LEU A 10 -1.48 -6.75 24.37
N LEU A 11 -0.89 -7.90 24.66
CA LEU A 11 -1.04 -8.57 25.96
C LEU A 11 -0.50 -7.72 27.13
N PRO A 12 0.76 -7.22 27.10
CA PRO A 12 1.24 -6.35 28.17
C PRO A 12 0.48 -5.02 28.22
N LEU A 13 0.10 -4.45 27.08
CA LEU A 13 -0.70 -3.22 27.05
C LEU A 13 -2.06 -3.43 27.74
N ALA A 14 -2.74 -4.55 27.45
CA ALA A 14 -3.99 -4.91 28.09
C ALA A 14 -3.80 -5.13 29.60
N ALA A 15 -2.73 -5.80 30.02
CA ALA A 15 -2.41 -5.99 31.43
C ALA A 15 -2.23 -4.65 32.17
N VAL A 16 -1.51 -3.69 31.57
CA VAL A 16 -1.34 -2.33 32.13
C VAL A 16 -2.69 -1.63 32.27
N ILE A 17 -3.55 -1.69 31.23
CA ILE A 17 -4.88 -1.08 31.27
C ILE A 17 -5.74 -1.70 32.38
N VAL A 18 -5.71 -3.02 32.55
CA VAL A 18 -6.47 -3.72 33.59
C VAL A 18 -6.00 -3.34 34.98
N VAL A 19 -4.68 -3.38 35.24
CA VAL A 19 -4.11 -3.01 36.54
C VAL A 19 -4.41 -1.55 36.86
N PHE A 20 -4.26 -0.65 35.88
CA PHE A 20 -4.63 0.75 36.01
C PHE A 20 -6.11 0.91 36.36
N SER A 21 -6.99 0.19 35.66
CA SER A 21 -8.44 0.27 35.87
C SER A 21 -8.87 -0.22 37.25
N ILE A 22 -8.23 -1.27 37.76
CA ILE A 22 -8.53 -1.80 39.09
C ILE A 22 -8.13 -0.80 40.18
N ASN A 23 -6.97 -0.17 40.06
CA ASN A 23 -6.45 0.77 41.06
C ASN A 23 -7.03 2.19 40.96
N ASN A 24 -7.48 2.61 39.77
CA ASN A 24 -7.94 3.97 39.50
C ASN A 24 -9.46 4.02 39.28
N ARG A 25 -10.22 3.50 40.25
CA ARG A 25 -11.69 3.54 40.27
C ARG A 25 -12.26 4.85 40.84
N THR A 26 -11.40 5.75 41.30
CA THR A 26 -11.78 7.04 41.85
C THR A 26 -12.59 7.84 40.83
N GLU A 27 -13.70 8.41 41.30
CA GLU A 27 -14.57 9.25 40.49
C GLU A 27 -13.96 10.64 40.32
N VAL A 28 -13.94 11.11 39.08
CA VAL A 28 -13.51 12.47 38.73
C VAL A 28 -14.62 13.10 37.90
N VAL A 29 -14.90 14.37 38.21
CA VAL A 29 -15.81 15.20 37.42
C VAL A 29 -15.01 15.76 36.24
N LEU A 30 -15.49 15.49 35.03
CA LEU A 30 -14.90 16.09 33.83
C LEU A 30 -15.63 17.37 33.48
N ASP A 31 -14.87 18.46 33.47
CA ASP A 31 -15.26 19.72 32.85
C ASP A 31 -14.65 19.76 31.45
N LEU A 32 -15.48 19.59 30.42
CA LEU A 32 -15.06 19.67 29.03
C LEU A 32 -15.20 21.10 28.52
N TRP A 33 -14.43 22.04 29.05
CA TRP A 33 -14.32 23.37 28.46
C TRP A 33 -13.54 23.32 27.13
N PRO A 34 -13.96 24.02 26.05
CA PRO A 34 -15.08 24.96 25.89
C PRO A 34 -16.41 24.31 25.43
N LEU A 35 -16.51 22.99 25.43
CA LEU A 35 -17.70 22.25 24.99
C LEU A 35 -18.90 22.42 25.93
N GLY A 36 -18.68 22.96 27.15
CA GLY A 36 -19.73 23.29 28.12
C GLY A 36 -20.43 22.07 28.74
N VAL A 37 -19.87 20.87 28.54
CA VAL A 37 -20.45 19.62 29.03
C VAL A 37 -19.88 19.31 30.41
N MET A 38 -20.68 19.55 31.45
CA MET A 38 -20.37 19.07 32.80
C MET A 38 -20.74 17.58 32.86
N SER A 39 -19.74 16.71 32.94
CA SER A 39 -20.00 15.27 33.01
C SER A 39 -20.28 14.83 34.43
N ALA A 40 -21.14 13.82 34.59
CA ALA A 40 -21.31 13.14 35.88
C ALA A 40 -19.96 12.58 36.38
N PRO A 41 -19.81 12.34 37.70
CA PRO A 41 -18.62 11.70 38.24
C PRO A 41 -18.38 10.37 37.50
N VAL A 42 -17.23 10.26 36.84
CA VAL A 42 -16.84 9.05 36.11
C VAL A 42 -15.51 8.54 36.64
N PRO A 43 -15.31 7.22 36.71
CA PRO A 43 -14.02 6.67 37.09
C PRO A 43 -12.91 7.11 36.13
N VAL A 44 -11.74 7.48 36.66
CA VAL A 44 -10.59 7.94 35.84
C VAL A 44 -10.24 6.96 34.73
N PHE A 45 -10.30 5.65 35.00
CA PHE A 45 -9.99 4.64 34.01
C PHE A 45 -10.90 4.71 32.78
N ALA A 46 -12.18 5.08 32.94
CA ALA A 46 -13.14 5.16 31.84
C ALA A 46 -12.74 6.26 30.85
N VAL A 47 -12.30 7.41 31.35
CA VAL A 47 -11.81 8.54 30.55
C VAL A 47 -10.61 8.13 29.71
N MET A 48 -9.64 7.46 30.34
CA MET A 48 -8.44 6.94 29.69
C MET A 48 -8.78 5.91 28.61
N LEU A 49 -9.68 4.96 28.91
CA LEU A 49 -10.11 3.93 27.96
C LEU A 49 -10.79 4.53 26.73
N VAL A 50 -11.74 5.46 26.94
CA VAL A 50 -12.43 6.17 25.85
C VAL A 50 -11.42 6.93 24.99
N SER A 51 -10.44 7.61 25.60
CA SER A 51 -9.40 8.35 24.87
C SER A 51 -8.54 7.42 24.01
N ILE A 52 -8.16 6.26 24.53
CA ILE A 52 -7.41 5.24 23.78
C ILE A 52 -8.22 4.73 22.61
N VAL A 53 -9.49 4.38 22.83
CA VAL A 53 -10.38 3.89 21.77
C VAL A 53 -10.58 4.95 20.69
N ALA A 54 -10.82 6.20 21.08
CA ALA A 54 -10.96 7.32 20.15
C ALA A 54 -9.68 7.50 19.30
N GLY A 55 -8.51 7.47 19.94
CA GLY A 55 -7.22 7.54 19.26
C GLY A 55 -6.98 6.36 18.31
N PHE A 56 -7.33 5.13 18.72
CA PHE A 56 -7.21 3.94 17.87
C PHE A 56 -8.13 4.03 16.64
N LEU A 57 -9.38 4.45 16.82
CA LEU A 57 -10.32 4.64 15.72
C LEU A 57 -9.82 5.71 14.74
N ALA A 58 -9.38 6.85 15.25
CA ALA A 58 -8.81 7.93 14.44
C ALA A 58 -7.57 7.45 13.66
N GLY A 59 -6.66 6.73 14.32
CA GLY A 59 -5.48 6.13 13.70
C GLY A 59 -5.85 5.10 12.64
N GLY A 60 -6.85 4.25 12.90
CA GLY A 60 -7.37 3.27 11.96
C GLY A 60 -7.98 3.93 10.72
N VAL A 61 -8.78 4.98 10.89
CA VAL A 61 -9.34 5.78 9.78
C VAL A 61 -8.23 6.46 8.97
N ALA A 62 -7.23 7.03 9.63
CA ALA A 62 -6.08 7.64 8.95
C ALA A 62 -5.28 6.60 8.14
N ALA A 63 -5.01 5.44 8.73
CA ALA A 63 -4.34 4.32 8.07
C ALA A 63 -5.16 3.78 6.89
N TRP A 64 -6.49 3.71 7.01
CA TRP A 64 -7.38 3.28 5.93
C TRP A 64 -7.33 4.23 4.74
N ASN A 65 -7.37 5.54 4.99
CA ASN A 65 -7.25 6.56 3.96
C ASN A 65 -5.88 6.48 3.24
N SER A 66 -4.80 6.29 4.00
CA SER A 66 -3.45 6.11 3.45
C SER A 66 -3.33 4.84 2.59
N ALA A 67 -3.80 3.70 3.11
CA ALA A 67 -3.79 2.42 2.40
C ALA A 67 -4.65 2.46 1.12
N GLY A 68 -5.80 3.15 1.16
CA GLY A 68 -6.63 3.37 -0.02
C GLY A 68 -5.92 4.15 -1.12
N ARG A 69 -5.16 5.20 -0.76
CA ARG A 69 -4.37 6.00 -1.70
C ARG A 69 -3.22 5.20 -2.29
N THR A 70 -2.52 4.39 -1.49
CA THR A 70 -1.47 3.49 -1.96
C THR A 70 -1.99 2.42 -2.92
N ARG A 71 -3.14 1.80 -2.63
CA ARG A 71 -3.76 0.82 -3.54
C ARG A 71 -4.19 1.44 -4.86
N ARG A 72 -4.70 2.69 -4.86
CA ARG A 72 -5.04 3.42 -6.09
C ARG A 72 -3.79 3.74 -6.92
N ARG A 73 -2.71 4.18 -6.27
CA ARG A 73 -1.42 4.47 -6.94
C ARG A 73 -0.81 3.21 -7.55
N ALA A 74 -0.79 2.10 -6.82
CA ALA A 74 -0.27 0.83 -7.34
C ALA A 74 -1.01 0.38 -8.62
N ARG A 75 -2.34 0.54 -8.68
CA ARG A 75 -3.13 0.25 -9.89
C ARG A 75 -2.85 1.22 -11.05
N ALA A 76 -2.63 2.50 -10.74
CA ALA A 76 -2.32 3.50 -11.75
C ALA A 76 -0.92 3.27 -12.36
N GLU A 77 0.07 2.97 -11.53
CA GLU A 77 1.42 2.65 -12.00
C GLU A 77 1.46 1.34 -12.79
N ALA A 78 0.72 0.31 -12.36
CA ALA A 78 0.60 -0.93 -13.15
C ALA A 78 0.03 -0.67 -14.55
N ARG A 79 -1.00 0.18 -14.68
CA ARG A 79 -1.56 0.54 -16.00
C ARG A 79 -0.58 1.34 -16.87
N ARG A 80 0.24 2.19 -16.26
CA ARG A 80 1.28 2.95 -16.97
C ARG A 80 2.40 2.04 -17.48
N ALA A 81 2.80 1.05 -16.67
CA ALA A 81 3.76 0.04 -17.09
C ALA A 81 3.23 -0.76 -18.29
N ASP A 82 1.99 -1.27 -18.22
CA ASP A 82 1.36 -1.99 -19.33
C ASP A 82 1.29 -1.14 -20.62
N GLN A 83 1.00 0.16 -20.50
CA GLN A 83 0.97 1.07 -21.66
C GLN A 83 2.37 1.26 -22.25
N ALA A 84 3.38 1.50 -21.41
CA ALA A 84 4.75 1.67 -21.86
C ALA A 84 5.29 0.40 -22.55
N GLU A 85 4.94 -0.79 -22.05
CA GLU A 85 5.30 -2.07 -22.69
C GLU A 85 4.65 -2.22 -24.07
N ARG A 86 3.37 -1.85 -24.22
CA ARG A 86 2.67 -1.88 -25.51
C ARG A 86 3.27 -0.89 -26.50
N ASP A 87 3.60 0.31 -26.05
CA ASP A 87 4.20 1.34 -26.88
C ASP A 87 5.58 0.88 -27.37
N LEU A 88 6.40 0.30 -26.50
CA LEU A 88 7.68 -0.31 -26.85
C LEU A 88 7.52 -1.44 -27.87
N ALA A 89 6.58 -2.36 -27.65
CA ALA A 89 6.31 -3.45 -28.59
C ALA A 89 5.92 -2.90 -29.98
N SER A 90 5.05 -1.89 -30.03
CA SER A 90 4.61 -1.27 -31.28
C SER A 90 5.74 -0.53 -32.00
N ALA A 91 6.62 0.15 -31.26
CA ALA A 91 7.78 0.83 -31.80
C ALA A 91 8.78 -0.19 -32.38
N GLN A 92 9.00 -1.30 -31.67
CA GLN A 92 9.87 -2.38 -32.13
C GLN A 92 9.34 -3.02 -33.43
N THR A 93 8.04 -3.28 -33.54
CA THR A 93 7.43 -3.78 -34.78
C THR A 93 7.67 -2.81 -35.93
N ARG A 94 7.44 -1.50 -35.74
CA ARG A 94 7.70 -0.51 -36.79
C ARG A 94 9.16 -0.47 -37.21
N ILE A 95 10.10 -0.56 -36.26
CA ILE A 95 11.53 -0.60 -36.59
C ILE A 95 11.84 -1.83 -37.44
N ASN A 96 11.31 -3.00 -37.08
CA ASN A 96 11.51 -4.24 -37.84
C ASN A 96 10.92 -4.13 -39.24
N ASP A 97 9.72 -3.57 -39.39
CA ASP A 97 9.06 -3.38 -40.69
C ASP A 97 9.87 -2.43 -41.59
N LEU A 98 10.38 -1.33 -41.02
CA LEU A 98 11.26 -0.39 -41.73
C LEU A 98 12.59 -1.05 -42.13
N GLN A 99 13.17 -1.89 -41.26
CA GLN A 99 14.37 -2.66 -41.58
C GLN A 99 14.12 -3.67 -42.70
N ALA A 100 12.98 -4.38 -42.66
CA ALA A 100 12.59 -5.31 -43.72
C ALA A 100 12.37 -4.60 -45.07
N ALA A 101 11.80 -3.39 -45.06
CA ALA A 101 11.63 -2.57 -46.26
C ALA A 101 12.96 -1.97 -46.78
N ALA A 102 13.93 -1.73 -45.89
CA ALA A 102 15.26 -1.26 -46.24
C ALA A 102 16.21 -2.39 -46.67
N GLN A 103 15.89 -3.65 -46.34
CA GLN A 103 16.64 -4.83 -46.77
C GLN A 103 16.35 -5.09 -48.26
N PRO A 104 17.38 -5.09 -49.14
CA PRO A 104 17.17 -5.37 -50.56
C PRO A 104 16.66 -6.81 -50.78
N PRO A 105 15.73 -7.05 -51.73
CA PRO A 105 15.50 -8.39 -52.23
C PRO A 105 16.80 -8.87 -52.89
N ASP A 106 17.24 -10.06 -52.52
CA ASP A 106 18.36 -10.79 -53.12
C ASP A 106 19.77 -10.26 -52.81
N ALA A 107 20.27 -10.61 -51.60
CA ALA A 107 21.59 -11.23 -51.55
C ALA A 107 21.41 -12.72 -51.88
N ASP A 108 21.07 -12.99 -53.14
CA ASP A 108 21.16 -14.32 -53.73
C ASP A 108 22.62 -14.77 -53.48
N PRO A 109 22.89 -15.83 -52.69
CA PRO A 109 24.24 -16.33 -52.55
C PRO A 109 24.58 -16.90 -53.91
N VAL A 110 25.25 -16.07 -54.71
CA VAL A 110 25.89 -16.34 -56.00
C VAL A 110 25.86 -17.83 -56.30
N ARG A 111 24.93 -18.21 -57.19
CA ARG A 111 25.02 -19.36 -58.09
C ARG A 111 26.17 -20.28 -57.70
N SER A 112 25.85 -21.38 -57.03
CA SER A 112 26.65 -22.58 -57.06
C SER A 112 26.91 -22.94 -58.53
N LEU A 113 27.97 -22.38 -59.11
CA LEU A 113 28.44 -22.73 -60.45
C LEU A 113 28.84 -24.20 -60.38
N PRO A 114 28.30 -25.07 -61.25
CA PRO A 114 28.75 -26.45 -61.31
C PRO A 114 30.24 -26.43 -61.72
N SER A 115 31.09 -26.74 -60.76
CA SER A 115 32.50 -27.06 -60.96
C SER A 115 32.62 -28.40 -61.70
N ASN A 116 32.35 -28.40 -63.00
CA ASN A 116 32.70 -29.50 -63.88
C ASN A 116 33.02 -29.00 -65.28
N ALA A 117 34.29 -28.68 -65.51
CA ALA A 117 34.95 -28.70 -66.81
C ALA A 117 36.46 -28.50 -66.61
N ALA A 118 37.19 -29.60 -66.40
CA ALA A 118 38.57 -29.83 -66.87
C ALA A 118 39.00 -31.25 -66.52
#